data_AF-A0ABD0MNP9-F1
#
_entry.id   AF-A0ABD0MNP9-F1
#
_cell.length_a   1.000
_cell.length_b   1.000
_cell.length_c   1.000
_cell.angle_alpha   90.00
_cell.angle_beta   90.00
_cell.angle_gamma   90.00
#
_symmetry.space_group_name_H-M   'P 1'
#
loop_
_entity.id
_entity.type
_entity.pdbx_description
1 polymer ?
#
loop_
_entity_poly.entity_id
_entity_poly.type
_entity_poly.pdbx_seq_one_letter_code
_entity_poly.pdbx_strand_id
1 'polypeptide(L)'
;SQAEHTEHQIKQQFEKLHQFLRDEEEATITALREEEEQKQQMMKEKLEEINRHISALSHTIKDTEEMMKASDVCFLKEFPVSMERVQISQPDPQTPSGALIDVPRYLGNLPFRVWKKMQDIVQN
;
A
#
# COMPACT_ATOMS: atom_id res chain seq x y z
N SER A 1 46.65 11.54 31.42
CA SER A 1 46.15 11.68 32.82
C SER A 1 44.90 10.82 33.00
N GLN A 2 44.44 10.58 34.23
CA GLN A 2 43.15 9.88 34.46
C GLN A 2 41.97 10.62 33.77
N ALA A 3 42.00 11.95 33.75
CA ALA A 3 40.99 12.77 33.10
C ALA A 3 40.92 12.53 31.57
N GLU A 4 42.06 12.49 30.88
CA GLU A 4 42.11 12.23 29.43
C GLU A 4 41.58 10.84 29.07
N HIS A 5 41.89 9.82 29.89
CA HIS A 5 41.38 8.48 29.68
C HIS A 5 39.85 8.42 29.85
N THR A 6 39.33 9.04 30.91
CA THR A 6 37.87 9.15 31.14
C THR A 6 37.19 9.95 30.02
N GLU A 7 37.79 11.04 29.55
CA GLU A 7 37.25 11.82 28.42
C GLU A 7 37.14 10.96 27.16
N HIS A 8 38.16 10.14 26.85
CA HIS A 8 38.11 9.24 25.72
C HIS A 8 36.99 8.20 25.84
N GLN A 9 36.81 7.61 27.04
CA GLN A 9 35.72 6.67 27.29
C GLN A 9 34.34 7.32 27.11
N ILE A 10 34.14 8.54 27.62
CA ILE A 10 32.89 9.29 27.44
C ILE A 10 32.60 9.48 25.95
N LYS A 11 33.60 9.94 25.17
CA LYS A 11 33.44 10.12 23.71
C LYS A 11 33.07 8.82 23.00
N GLN A 12 33.70 7.71 23.36
CA GLN A 12 33.37 6.39 22.79
C GLN A 12 31.93 5.96 23.09
N GLN A 13 31.42 6.22 24.31
CA GLN A 13 30.04 5.90 24.66
C GLN A 13 29.05 6.73 23.84
N PHE A 14 29.28 8.04 23.74
CA PHE A 14 28.43 8.91 22.92
C PHE A 14 28.47 8.53 21.43
N GLU A 15 29.62 8.14 20.89
CA GLU A 15 29.70 7.68 19.49
C GLU A 15 28.84 6.43 19.25
N LYS A 16 28.85 5.46 20.17
CA LYS A 16 27.98 4.27 20.08
C LYS A 16 26.50 4.65 20.09
N LEU A 17 26.11 5.59 20.95
CA LEU A 17 24.73 6.07 21.03
C LEU A 17 24.32 6.82 19.75
N HIS A 18 25.20 7.67 19.21
CA HIS A 18 24.96 8.33 17.94
C HIS A 18 24.83 7.35 16.79
N GLN A 19 25.67 6.32 16.73
CA GLN A 19 25.55 5.28 15.71
C GLN A 19 24.21 4.56 15.83
N PHE A 20 23.83 4.14 17.03
CA PHE A 20 22.53 3.49 17.25
C PHE A 20 21.35 4.36 16.78
N LEU A 21 21.37 5.65 17.10
CA LEU A 21 20.30 6.57 16.68
C LEU A 21 20.23 6.71 15.15
N ARG A 22 21.38 6.77 14.46
CA ARG A 22 21.44 6.78 13.00
C ARG A 22 20.85 5.50 12.41
N ASP A 23 21.23 4.34 12.94
CA ASP A 23 20.76 3.04 12.47
C ASP A 23 19.24 2.88 12.67
N GLU A 24 18.72 3.30 13.82
CA GLU A 24 17.29 3.24 14.13
C GLU A 24 16.47 4.25 13.30
N GLU A 25 17.01 5.43 13.01
CA GLU A 25 16.43 6.40 12.07
C GLU A 25 16.36 5.81 10.65
N GLU A 26 17.48 5.29 10.13
CA GLU A 26 17.55 4.67 8.80
C GLU A 26 16.60 3.49 8.67
N ALA A 27 16.55 2.61 9.66
CA ALA A 27 15.62 1.48 9.69
C ALA A 27 14.16 1.94 9.69
N THR A 28 13.83 2.99 10.45
CA THR A 28 12.46 3.53 10.52
C THR A 28 12.05 4.18 9.20
N ILE A 29 12.94 4.94 8.55
CA ILE A 29 12.71 5.56 7.24
C ILE A 29 12.56 4.48 6.15
N THR A 30 13.38 3.43 6.20
CA THR A 30 13.31 2.32 5.26
C THR A 30 11.97 1.61 5.35
N ALA A 31 11.53 1.26 6.56
CA ALA A 31 10.21 0.65 6.78
C ALA A 31 9.03 1.56 6.38
N LEU A 32 9.20 2.89 6.40
CA LEU A 32 8.21 3.84 5.88
C LEU A 32 8.14 3.81 4.35
N ARG A 33 9.30 3.80 3.68
CA ARG A 33 9.39 3.73 2.21
C ARG A 33 8.81 2.42 1.66
N GLU A 34 9.10 1.30 2.32
CA GLU A 34 8.52 0.00 1.96
C GLU A 34 6.99 0.01 2.06
N GLU A 35 6.43 0.62 3.10
CA GLU A 35 4.98 0.74 3.26
C GLU A 35 4.36 1.65 2.19
N GLU A 36 5.01 2.76 1.87
CA GLU A 36 4.60 3.64 0.78
C GLU A 36 4.56 2.91 -0.56
N GLU A 37 5.63 2.20 -0.91
CA GLU A 37 5.73 1.43 -2.15
C GLU A 37 4.66 0.34 -2.22
N GLN A 38 4.45 -0.40 -1.13
CA GLN A 38 3.40 -1.41 -1.04
C GLN A 38 2.01 -0.81 -1.29
N LYS A 39 1.71 0.35 -0.69
CA LYS A 39 0.41 1.03 -0.85
C LYS A 39 0.23 1.58 -2.25
N GLN A 40 1.28 2.15 -2.86
CA GLN A 40 1.26 2.60 -4.25
C GLN A 40 1.00 1.44 -5.21
N GLN A 41 1.68 0.30 -5.03
CA GLN A 41 1.49 -0.88 -5.87
C GLN A 41 0.06 -1.44 -5.74
N MET A 42 -0.46 -1.53 -4.52
CA MET A 42 -1.86 -1.94 -4.30
C MET A 42 -2.86 -1.03 -5.01
N MET A 43 -2.65 0.29 -4.98
CA MET A 43 -3.51 1.24 -5.69
C MET A 43 -3.44 1.06 -7.21
N LYS A 44 -2.24 0.80 -7.75
CA LYS A 44 -2.04 0.55 -9.18
C LYS A 44 -2.80 -0.70 -9.64
N GLU A 45 -2.70 -1.80 -8.90
CA GLU A 45 -3.41 -3.04 -9.21
C GLU A 45 -4.93 -2.85 -9.19
N LYS A 46 -5.44 -2.10 -8.22
CA LYS A 46 -6.87 -1.76 -8.13
C LYS A 46 -7.33 -0.89 -9.31
N LEU A 47 -6.51 0.05 -9.74
CA LEU A 47 -6.81 0.86 -10.93
C LEU A 47 -6.87 -0.01 -12.19
N GLU A 48 -5.94 -0.95 -12.35
CA GLU A 48 -5.94 -1.90 -13.46
C GLU A 48 -7.17 -2.82 -13.46
N GLU A 49 -7.58 -3.29 -12.28
CA GLU A 49 -8.81 -4.08 -12.10
C GLU A 49 -10.06 -3.28 -12.54
N ILE A 50 -10.18 -2.03 -12.09
CA ILE A 50 -11.28 -1.13 -12.49
C ILE A 50 -11.27 -0.90 -14.00
N ASN A 51 -10.11 -0.65 -14.61
CA ASN A 51 -10.00 -0.46 -16.06
C ASN A 51 -10.45 -1.71 -16.85
N ARG A 52 -10.17 -2.90 -16.34
CA ARG A 52 -10.67 -4.16 -16.94
C ARG A 52 -12.19 -4.27 -16.84
N HIS A 53 -12.77 -3.93 -15.68
CA HIS A 53 -14.23 -3.91 -15.51
C HIS A 53 -14.90 -2.89 -16.44
N ILE A 54 -14.35 -1.67 -16.56
CA ILE A 54 -14.85 -0.64 -17.49
C ILE A 54 -14.80 -1.15 -18.94
N SER A 55 -13.70 -1.80 -19.33
CA SER A 55 -13.54 -2.34 -20.69
C SER A 55 -14.54 -3.46 -20.97
N ALA A 56 -14.73 -4.38 -20.02
CA ALA A 56 -15.71 -5.46 -20.13
C ALA A 56 -17.15 -4.92 -20.23
N LEU A 57 -17.50 -3.95 -19.39
CA LEU A 57 -18.82 -3.30 -19.42
C LEU A 57 -19.04 -2.56 -20.75
N SER A 58 -18.01 -1.85 -21.24
CA SER A 58 -18.06 -1.16 -22.53
C SER A 58 -18.28 -2.13 -23.70
N HIS A 59 -17.64 -3.30 -23.67
CA HIS A 59 -17.90 -4.37 -24.63
C HIS A 59 -19.34 -4.88 -24.55
N THR A 60 -19.86 -5.14 -23.35
CA THR A 60 -21.24 -5.58 -23.17
C THR A 60 -22.26 -4.54 -23.67
N ILE A 61 -22.02 -3.26 -23.40
CA ILE A 61 -22.86 -2.16 -23.91
C ILE A 61 -22.85 -2.17 -25.44
N LYS A 62 -21.66 -2.24 -26.05
CA LYS A 62 -21.51 -2.27 -27.51
C LYS A 62 -22.19 -3.48 -28.14
N ASP A 63 -21.98 -4.68 -27.60
CA ASP A 63 -22.64 -5.92 -28.05
C ASP A 63 -24.18 -5.77 -28.00
N THR A 64 -24.69 -5.16 -26.92
CA THR A 64 -26.12 -4.91 -26.74
C THR A 64 -26.65 -3.88 -27.75
N GLU A 65 -25.92 -2.79 -27.98
CA GLU A 65 -26.28 -1.77 -28.98
C GLU A 65 -26.29 -2.33 -30.40
N GLU A 66 -25.35 -3.21 -30.76
CA GLU A 66 -25.29 -3.87 -32.06
C GLU A 66 -26.45 -4.86 -32.24
N MET A 67 -26.77 -5.64 -31.20
CA MET A 67 -27.95 -6.49 -31.19
C MET A 67 -29.24 -5.70 -31.43
N MET A 68 -29.43 -4.58 -30.74
CA MET A 68 -30.63 -3.74 -30.89
C MET A 68 -30.77 -3.14 -32.30
N LYS A 69 -29.67 -3.06 -33.06
CA LYS A 69 -29.67 -2.61 -34.47
C LYS A 69 -29.90 -3.75 -35.46
N ALA A 70 -29.90 -5.01 -35.03
CA ALA A 70 -30.14 -6.16 -35.89
C ALA A 70 -31.61 -6.25 -36.34
N SER A 71 -31.87 -7.01 -37.41
CA SER A 71 -33.25 -7.26 -37.85
C SER A 71 -34.06 -7.99 -36.79
N ASP A 72 -35.37 -7.75 -36.74
CA ASP A 72 -36.28 -8.26 -35.70
C ASP A 72 -36.16 -9.78 -35.46
N VAL A 73 -35.98 -10.56 -36.52
CA VAL A 73 -35.83 -12.03 -36.44
C VAL A 73 -34.51 -12.43 -35.77
N CYS A 74 -33.42 -11.73 -36.08
CA CYS A 74 -32.11 -11.96 -35.47
C CYS A 74 -32.09 -11.48 -34.01
N PHE A 75 -32.71 -10.33 -33.74
CA PHE A 75 -32.87 -9.78 -32.40
C PHE A 75 -33.60 -10.75 -31.48
N LEU A 76 -34.79 -11.23 -31.87
CA LEU A 76 -35.59 -12.15 -31.05
C LEU A 76 -34.88 -13.49 -30.78
N LYS A 77 -34.04 -13.94 -31.69
CA LYS A 77 -33.27 -15.18 -31.53
C LYS A 77 -32.12 -15.03 -30.52
N GLU A 78 -31.40 -13.92 -30.56
CA GLU A 78 -30.21 -13.67 -29.74
C GLU A 78 -30.53 -12.98 -28.39
N PHE A 79 -31.72 -12.40 -28.25
CA PHE A 79 -32.19 -11.68 -27.07
C PHE A 79 -32.02 -12.45 -25.75
N PRO A 80 -32.41 -13.74 -25.63
CA PRO A 80 -32.31 -14.46 -24.36
C PRO A 80 -30.85 -14.58 -23.86
N VAL A 81 -29.91 -14.79 -24.79
CA VAL A 81 -28.48 -14.97 -24.50
C VAL A 81 -27.85 -13.66 -24.04
N SER A 82 -28.21 -12.54 -24.68
CA SER A 82 -27.67 -11.24 -24.27
C SER A 82 -28.32 -10.71 -23.00
N MET A 83 -29.59 -11.01 -22.76
CA MET A 83 -30.24 -10.69 -21.49
C MET A 83 -29.55 -11.40 -20.32
N GLU A 84 -29.17 -12.68 -20.49
CA GLU A 84 -28.39 -13.41 -19.48
C GLU A 84 -27.03 -12.77 -19.21
N ARG A 85 -26.30 -12.33 -20.25
CA ARG A 85 -25.01 -11.64 -20.12
C ARG A 85 -25.12 -10.29 -19.42
N VAL A 86 -26.21 -9.54 -19.64
CA VAL A 86 -26.48 -8.26 -18.98
C VAL A 86 -26.93 -8.45 -17.53
N GLN A 87 -27.65 -9.54 -17.23
CA GLN A 87 -28.15 -9.85 -15.89
C GLN A 87 -27.03 -10.27 -14.92
N ILE A 88 -25.89 -10.78 -15.44
CA ILE A 88 -24.68 -11.04 -14.65
C ILE A 88 -24.10 -9.70 -14.20
N SER A 89 -24.56 -9.22 -13.05
CA SER A 89 -24.04 -8.01 -12.39
C SER A 89 -22.57 -8.23 -12.04
N GLN A 90 -21.69 -7.36 -12.58
CA GLN A 90 -20.32 -7.28 -12.08
C GLN A 90 -20.35 -6.64 -10.69
N PRO A 91 -19.64 -7.20 -9.69
CA PRO A 91 -19.56 -6.61 -8.37
C PRO A 91 -18.90 -5.23 -8.45
N ASP A 92 -19.44 -4.28 -7.68
CA ASP A 92 -18.89 -2.93 -7.63
C ASP A 92 -17.42 -2.96 -7.15
N PRO A 93 -16.54 -2.15 -7.76
CA PRO A 93 -15.18 -2.00 -7.27
C PRO A 93 -15.16 -1.48 -5.83
N GLN A 94 -14.53 -2.22 -4.93
CA GLN A 94 -14.40 -1.82 -3.53
C GLN A 94 -13.23 -0.85 -3.34
N THR A 95 -13.43 0.19 -2.52
CA THR A 95 -12.36 1.09 -2.11
C THR A 95 -11.36 0.33 -1.24
N PRO A 96 -10.06 0.33 -1.57
CA PRO A 96 -9.06 -0.37 -0.76
C PRO A 96 -8.95 0.27 0.63
N SER A 97 -9.20 -0.53 1.67
CA SER A 97 -8.90 -0.17 3.06
C SER A 97 -7.39 -0.23 3.28
N GLY A 98 -6.82 0.72 4.02
CA GLY A 98 -5.39 0.76 4.32
C GLY A 98 -4.50 1.39 3.24
N ALA A 99 -5.06 2.20 2.34
CA ALA A 99 -4.30 2.91 1.30
C ALA A 99 -3.40 4.04 1.84
N LEU A 100 -3.65 4.52 3.07
CA LEU A 100 -2.90 5.62 3.68
C LEU A 100 -1.78 5.12 4.58
N ILE A 101 -0.65 5.82 4.60
CA ILE A 101 0.48 5.60 5.52
C ILE A 101 0.01 5.53 6.97
N ASP A 102 0.52 4.54 7.72
CA ASP A 102 0.23 4.42 9.15
C ASP A 102 1.14 5.37 9.94
N VAL A 103 0.85 6.67 9.87
CA VAL A 103 1.67 7.70 10.53
C VAL A 103 1.89 7.42 12.02
N PRO A 104 0.87 7.01 12.81
CA PRO A 104 1.06 6.62 14.21
C PRO A 104 2.06 5.47 14.42
N ARG A 105 2.18 4.53 13.48
CA ARG A 105 3.17 3.45 13.59
C ARG A 105 4.61 3.96 13.55
N TYR A 106 4.90 5.01 12.77
CA TYR A 106 6.25 5.55 12.63
C TYR A 106 6.55 6.65 13.64
N LEU A 107 5.64 7.62 13.79
CA LEU A 107 5.85 8.79 14.65
C LEU A 107 5.26 8.62 16.05
N GLY A 108 4.27 7.73 16.22
CA GLY A 108 3.62 7.51 17.49
C GLY A 108 4.59 6.91 18.51
N ASN A 109 4.76 7.62 19.64
CA ASN A 109 5.66 7.25 20.72
C ASN A 109 7.10 6.93 20.24
N LEU A 110 7.54 7.50 19.12
CA LEU A 110 8.86 7.23 18.54
C LEU A 110 10.00 7.46 19.55
N PRO A 111 10.09 8.60 20.28
CA PRO A 111 11.15 8.80 21.25
C PRO A 111 11.18 7.72 22.35
N PHE A 112 10.00 7.28 22.82
CA PHE A 112 9.90 6.23 23.84
C PHE A 112 10.32 4.86 23.30
N ARG A 113 9.94 4.50 22.07
CA ARG A 113 10.34 3.24 21.42
C ARG A 113 11.84 3.17 21.21
N VAL A 114 12.44 4.26 20.72
CA VAL A 114 13.89 4.38 20.51
C VAL A 114 14.62 4.26 21.85
N TRP A 115 14.18 5.02 22.86
CA TRP A 115 14.77 4.95 24.20
C TRP A 115 14.68 3.54 24.81
N LYS A 116 13.52 2.87 24.65
CA LYS A 116 13.33 1.50 25.16
C LYS A 116 14.30 0.52 24.52
N LYS A 117 14.53 0.59 23.21
CA LYS A 117 15.53 -0.23 22.50
C LYS A 117 16.96 0.11 22.91
N MET A 118 17.24 1.39 23.13
CA MET A 118 18.55 1.87 23.59
C MET A 118 18.91 1.30 24.96
N GLN A 119 17.92 1.11 25.85
CA GLN A 119 18.14 0.50 27.16
C GLN A 119 18.75 -0.90 27.07
N ASP A 120 18.37 -1.72 26.08
CA ASP A 120 18.89 -3.07 25.88
C ASP A 120 20.38 -3.09 25.49
N ILE A 121 20.89 -1.97 24.96
CA ILE A 121 22.29 -1.79 24.55
C ILE A 121 23.15 -1.27 25.70
N VAL A 122 22.56 -0.48 26.61
CA VAL A 122 23.25 0.10 27.77
C VAL A 122 23.40 -0.92 28.92
N GLN A 123 22.58 -1.98 28.93
CA GLN A 123 22.59 -3.02 29.97
C GLN A 123 23.46 -4.26 29.65
N ASN A 124 24.11 -4.32 28.47
CA ASN A 124 25.05 -5.39 28.08
C ASN A 124 26.50 -4.88 27.98
#